data_AF-A0A0A9CX61-F1
#
_entry.id   AF-A0A0A9CX61-F1
#
_cell.length_a   1.000
_cell.length_b   1.000
_cell.length_c   1.000
_cell.angle_alpha   90.00
_cell.angle_beta   90.00
_cell.angle_gamma   90.00
#
_symmetry.space_group_name_H-M   'P 1'
#
loop_
_entity.id
_entity.type
_entity.pdbx_description
1 polymer ?
#
loop_
_entity_poly.entity_id
_entity_poly.type
_entity_poly.pdbx_seq_one_letter_code
_entity_poly.pdbx_strand_id
1 'polypeptide(L)'
;MVTEEALPTYPSGLNRLEVVRDVTGADGTAWARWIRGWSAEENRHGDVLNRYMHLSGRFAMREVERAVQRLIAAGMAVHAPASPFHGFVYVAFQERATAVAHGNTARLVGARGAGDDALARICGTVAADEKRHEAAYTRIMGKLFEADPDAAVRAMAYMMRRRIDMPTALISDGRHSDFYGRFVAIAQQAGTYTMSDYRSILEHLIRQWRVEELAAGLSGEGRRSRDYLCALPQKIQRMEEKVHDRAVKAQKKPTPIPISWIFDRPVSVVLP
;
A
#
# COMPACT_ATOMS: atom_id res chain seq x y z
N MET A 1 6.64 0.97 9.02
CA MET A 1 6.66 1.38 10.45
C MET A 1 5.64 2.48 10.71
N VAL A 2 5.84 3.74 10.28
CA VAL A 2 4.84 4.81 10.56
C VAL A 2 3.45 4.47 10.00
N THR A 3 3.40 3.83 8.82
CA THR A 3 2.18 3.21 8.28
C THR A 3 1.62 2.19 9.27
N GLU A 4 2.35 1.11 9.59
CA GLU A 4 1.87 0.08 10.52
C GLU A 4 1.35 0.62 11.85
N GLU A 5 2.01 1.63 12.42
CA GLU A 5 1.61 2.25 13.69
C GLU A 5 0.30 3.05 13.58
N ALA A 6 -0.10 3.45 12.37
CA ALA A 6 -1.40 4.06 12.12
C ALA A 6 -2.56 3.03 12.06
N LEU A 7 -2.32 1.79 12.52
CA LEU A 7 -3.26 0.69 12.59
C LEU A 7 -4.66 1.07 13.07
N PRO A 8 -4.89 1.92 14.09
CA PRO A 8 -6.26 2.28 14.51
C PRO A 8 -7.15 2.83 13.39
N THR A 9 -6.55 3.42 12.35
CA THR A 9 -7.24 3.97 11.18
C THR A 9 -7.81 2.85 10.28
N TYR A 10 -7.14 1.70 10.20
CA TYR A 10 -7.40 0.68 9.19
C TYR A 10 -8.64 -0.19 9.47
N PRO A 11 -8.84 -0.77 10.67
CA PRO A 11 -10.09 -1.46 10.98
C PRO A 11 -11.26 -0.48 11.04
N SER A 12 -11.02 0.79 11.39
CA SER A 12 -12.03 1.85 11.26
C SER A 12 -12.50 2.01 9.82
N GLY A 13 -11.59 1.91 8.83
CA GLY A 13 -11.92 1.89 7.41
C GLY A 13 -12.79 0.69 7.01
N LEU A 14 -12.44 -0.52 7.45
CA LEU A 14 -13.23 -1.74 7.21
C LEU A 14 -14.62 -1.67 7.87
N ASN A 15 -14.70 -1.13 9.07
CA ASN A 15 -15.95 -0.96 9.81
C ASN A 15 -16.92 0.08 9.21
N ARG A 16 -16.50 0.83 8.17
CA ARG A 16 -17.41 1.66 7.37
C ARG A 16 -18.28 0.84 6.42
N LEU A 17 -17.89 -0.40 6.11
CA LEU A 17 -18.62 -1.25 5.18
C LEU A 17 -19.73 -1.97 5.96
N GLU A 18 -20.97 -1.54 5.78
CA GLU A 18 -22.12 -1.96 6.60
C GLU A 18 -22.27 -3.49 6.75
N VAL A 19 -22.02 -4.25 5.69
CA VAL A 19 -22.19 -5.71 5.69
C VAL A 19 -21.05 -6.48 6.34
N VAL A 20 -19.92 -5.84 6.66
CA VAL A 20 -18.74 -6.48 7.27
C VAL A 20 -18.38 -5.92 8.65
N ARG A 21 -18.96 -4.76 9.02
CA ARG A 21 -18.54 -4.02 10.21
C ARG A 21 -18.76 -4.82 11.50
N ASP A 22 -17.83 -4.67 12.43
CA ASP A 22 -18.01 -5.06 13.81
C ASP A 22 -18.84 -3.98 14.54
N VAL A 23 -20.08 -4.31 14.88
CA VAL A 23 -21.02 -3.34 15.49
C VAL A 23 -20.78 -3.17 16.99
N THR A 24 -20.27 -4.19 17.66
CA THR A 24 -20.16 -4.22 19.13
C THR A 24 -18.72 -4.17 19.63
N GLY A 25 -17.73 -4.29 18.73
CA GLY A 25 -16.33 -4.49 19.07
C GLY A 25 -15.99 -5.93 19.46
N ALA A 26 -17.00 -6.81 19.53
CA ALA A 26 -16.86 -8.21 19.87
C ALA A 26 -17.90 -9.08 19.12
N ASP A 27 -18.43 -8.60 17.99
CA ASP A 27 -19.47 -9.32 17.27
C ASP A 27 -18.99 -10.72 16.84
N GLY A 28 -19.91 -11.68 16.89
CA GLY A 28 -19.71 -13.08 16.57
C GLY A 28 -19.79 -13.39 15.07
N THR A 29 -19.96 -12.38 14.21
CA THR A 29 -19.92 -12.58 12.76
C THR A 29 -18.51 -13.00 12.30
N ALA A 30 -18.44 -13.74 11.19
CA ALA A 30 -17.16 -14.13 10.61
C ALA A 30 -16.32 -12.91 10.19
N TRP A 31 -16.99 -11.86 9.70
CA TRP A 31 -16.35 -10.59 9.33
C TRP A 31 -15.73 -9.88 10.54
N ALA A 32 -16.48 -9.73 11.63
CA ALA A 32 -15.97 -9.09 12.83
C ALA A 32 -14.79 -9.88 13.44
N ARG A 33 -14.88 -11.22 13.47
CA ARG A 33 -13.74 -12.06 13.87
C ARG A 33 -12.53 -11.89 12.96
N TRP A 34 -12.72 -11.81 11.65
CA TRP A 34 -11.64 -11.56 10.70
C TRP A 34 -10.97 -10.20 10.95
N ILE A 35 -11.74 -9.12 11.06
CA ILE A 35 -11.20 -7.77 11.31
C ILE A 35 -10.35 -7.75 12.59
N ARG A 36 -10.87 -8.31 13.69
CA ARG A 36 -10.12 -8.37 14.96
C ARG A 36 -8.88 -9.26 14.87
N GLY A 37 -8.99 -10.41 14.20
CA GLY A 37 -7.87 -11.34 14.01
C GLY A 37 -6.76 -10.73 13.14
N TRP A 38 -7.14 -10.14 12.01
CA TRP A 38 -6.25 -9.39 11.13
C TRP A 38 -5.57 -8.24 11.89
N SER A 39 -6.33 -7.39 12.61
CA SER A 39 -5.74 -6.30 13.40
C SER A 39 -4.77 -6.79 14.49
N ALA A 40 -5.05 -7.93 15.12
CA ALA A 40 -4.13 -8.53 16.08
C ALA A 40 -2.83 -9.02 15.42
N GLU A 41 -2.91 -9.53 14.19
CA GLU A 41 -1.73 -9.88 13.40
C GLU A 41 -0.91 -8.64 13.00
N GLU A 42 -1.57 -7.62 12.46
CA GLU A 42 -1.00 -6.33 12.02
C GLU A 42 -0.29 -5.56 13.14
N ASN A 43 -0.85 -5.57 14.35
CA ASN A 43 -0.27 -4.84 15.48
C ASN A 43 1.20 -5.23 15.71
N ARG A 44 1.54 -6.51 15.47
CA ARG A 44 2.91 -7.01 15.65
C ARG A 44 3.91 -6.39 14.68
N HIS A 45 3.47 -5.91 13.51
CA HIS A 45 4.34 -5.31 12.50
C HIS A 45 4.88 -3.96 12.94
N GLY A 46 4.00 -3.07 13.43
CA GLY A 46 4.38 -1.80 14.03
C GLY A 46 5.31 -2.01 15.22
N ASP A 47 4.90 -2.87 16.14
CA ASP A 47 5.63 -3.24 17.35
C ASP A 47 7.08 -3.67 17.09
N VAL A 48 7.31 -4.61 16.16
CA VAL A 48 8.66 -5.13 15.89
C VAL A 48 9.52 -4.11 15.17
N LEU A 49 8.97 -3.36 14.22
CA LEU A 49 9.69 -2.32 13.50
C LEU A 49 10.04 -1.13 14.40
N ASN A 50 9.13 -0.75 15.30
CA ASN A 50 9.36 0.30 16.28
C ASN A 50 10.50 -0.04 17.22
N ARG A 51 10.45 -1.23 17.85
CA ARG A 51 11.52 -1.71 18.74
C ARG A 51 12.86 -1.80 18.01
N TYR A 52 12.88 -2.30 16.77
CA TYR A 52 14.09 -2.31 15.95
C TYR A 52 14.62 -0.90 15.69
N MET A 53 13.78 0.04 15.24
CA MET A 53 14.20 1.42 14.97
C MET A 53 14.73 2.11 16.24
N HIS A 54 14.06 1.91 17.38
CA HIS A 54 14.48 2.45 18.67
C HIS A 54 15.86 1.92 19.09
N LEU A 55 16.04 0.60 19.11
CA LEU A 55 17.28 -0.05 19.55
C LEU A 55 18.44 0.18 18.57
N SER A 56 18.17 0.46 17.30
CA SER A 56 19.21 0.75 16.32
C SER A 56 20.00 2.02 16.62
N GLY A 57 19.42 2.97 17.36
CA GLY A 57 20.00 4.31 17.60
C GLY A 57 20.15 5.16 16.33
N ARG A 58 19.64 4.72 15.18
CA ARG A 58 19.81 5.41 13.88
C ARG A 58 18.74 6.44 13.57
N PHE A 59 17.64 6.44 14.32
CA PHE A 59 16.47 7.27 14.07
C PHE A 59 16.18 8.23 15.22
N ALA A 60 15.70 9.43 14.87
CA ALA A 60 15.18 10.40 15.82
C ALA A 60 13.76 9.99 16.25
N MET A 61 13.66 9.04 17.19
CA MET A 61 12.38 8.40 17.55
C MET A 61 11.29 9.40 17.94
N ARG A 62 11.64 10.49 18.64
CA ARG A 62 10.69 11.58 18.95
C ARG A 62 10.01 12.17 17.71
N GLU A 63 10.74 12.35 16.61
CA GLU A 63 10.17 12.89 15.37
C GLU A 63 9.37 11.83 14.61
N VAL A 64 9.73 10.55 14.73
CA VAL A 64 8.96 9.42 14.18
C VAL A 64 7.63 9.26 14.92
N GLU A 65 7.64 9.25 16.25
CA GLU A 65 6.44 9.16 17.11
C GLU A 65 5.48 10.33 16.86
N ARG A 66 6.00 11.54 16.67
CA ARG A 66 5.19 12.70 16.26
C ARG A 66 4.55 12.52 14.89
N ALA A 67 5.24 11.89 13.94
CA ALA A 67 4.66 11.59 12.64
C ALA A 67 3.55 10.54 12.74
N VAL A 68 3.72 9.51 13.57
CA VAL A 68 2.67 8.53 13.89
C VAL A 68 1.45 9.23 14.48
N GLN A 69 1.64 10.05 15.52
CA GLN A 69 0.55 10.78 16.17
C GLN A 69 -0.23 11.64 15.17
N ARG A 70 0.47 12.38 14.30
CA ARG A 70 -0.16 13.22 13.28
C ARG A 70 -0.88 12.39 12.22
N LEU A 71 -0.32 11.27 11.79
CA LEU A 71 -0.92 10.41 10.79
C LEU A 71 -2.21 9.78 11.33
N ILE A 72 -2.20 9.27 12.56
CA ILE A 72 -3.41 8.74 13.22
C ILE A 72 -4.48 9.85 13.33
N ALA A 73 -4.08 11.04 13.77
CA ALA A 73 -5.01 12.18 13.93
C ALA A 73 -5.58 12.67 12.60
N ALA A 74 -4.77 12.65 11.52
CA ALA A 74 -5.22 12.99 10.18
C ALA A 74 -6.12 11.90 9.57
N GLY A 75 -5.94 10.66 10.02
CA GLY A 75 -6.63 9.49 9.49
C GLY A 75 -6.26 9.22 8.04
N MET A 76 -7.17 8.55 7.34
CA MET A 76 -7.02 8.21 5.93
C MET A 76 -8.34 8.44 5.19
N ALA A 77 -8.29 9.24 4.14
CA ALA A 77 -9.44 9.45 3.27
C ALA A 77 -9.50 8.36 2.18
N VAL A 78 -10.44 7.43 2.30
CA VAL A 78 -10.81 6.53 1.20
C VAL A 78 -11.87 7.24 0.35
N HIS A 79 -11.46 7.78 -0.81
CA HIS A 79 -12.33 8.47 -1.75
C HIS A 79 -13.10 7.49 -2.66
N ALA A 80 -13.81 6.55 -2.05
CA ALA A 80 -14.64 5.55 -2.72
C ALA A 80 -15.97 5.35 -2.00
N PRO A 81 -17.01 4.83 -2.70
CA PRO A 81 -18.24 4.41 -2.04
C PRO A 81 -17.97 3.42 -0.90
N ALA A 82 -18.77 3.48 0.16
CA ALA A 82 -18.76 2.49 1.25
C ALA A 82 -19.37 1.16 0.74
N SER A 83 -18.61 0.46 -0.10
CA SER A 83 -19.03 -0.71 -0.85
C SER A 83 -17.98 -1.82 -0.68
N PRO A 84 -18.38 -3.06 -0.35
CA PRO A 84 -17.46 -4.19 -0.24
C PRO A 84 -16.62 -4.41 -1.51
N PHE A 85 -17.19 -4.20 -2.69
CA PHE A 85 -16.45 -4.33 -3.95
C PHE A 85 -15.29 -3.34 -4.04
N HIS A 86 -15.50 -2.08 -3.66
CA HIS A 86 -14.45 -1.07 -3.68
C HIS A 86 -13.43 -1.31 -2.55
N GLY A 87 -13.93 -1.62 -1.35
CA GLY A 87 -13.12 -1.88 -0.17
C GLY A 87 -12.18 -3.07 -0.35
N PHE A 88 -12.67 -4.20 -0.87
CA PHE A 88 -11.84 -5.40 -1.02
C PHE A 88 -10.88 -5.32 -2.22
N VAL A 89 -11.20 -4.55 -3.27
CA VAL A 89 -10.17 -4.18 -4.27
C VAL A 89 -9.06 -3.36 -3.62
N TYR A 90 -9.43 -2.35 -2.82
CA TYR A 90 -8.48 -1.49 -2.14
C TYR A 90 -7.55 -2.29 -1.22
N VAL A 91 -8.11 -3.09 -0.32
CA VAL A 91 -7.33 -3.82 0.67
C VAL A 91 -6.49 -4.92 0.02
N ALA A 92 -7.02 -5.68 -0.95
CA ALA A 92 -6.20 -6.66 -1.68
C ALA A 92 -5.00 -6.01 -2.41
N PHE A 93 -5.18 -4.80 -2.94
CA PHE A 93 -4.08 -4.06 -3.55
C PHE A 93 -3.04 -3.61 -2.50
N GLN A 94 -3.50 -3.07 -1.38
CA GLN A 94 -2.61 -2.57 -0.31
C GLN A 94 -1.78 -3.68 0.32
N GLU A 95 -2.40 -4.82 0.65
CA GLU A 95 -1.73 -5.99 1.22
C GLU A 95 -0.64 -6.54 0.29
N ARG A 96 -0.89 -6.51 -1.02
CA ARG A 96 0.16 -6.85 -1.99
C ARG A 96 1.25 -5.78 -2.03
N ALA A 97 0.89 -4.50 -1.95
CA ALA A 97 1.85 -3.40 -1.95
C ALA A 97 2.78 -3.44 -0.73
N THR A 98 2.26 -3.72 0.47
CA THR A 98 3.02 -3.90 1.72
C THR A 98 3.88 -5.16 1.65
N ALA A 99 3.36 -6.29 1.13
CA ALA A 99 4.14 -7.50 0.90
C ALA A 99 5.36 -7.26 0.00
N VAL A 100 5.16 -6.51 -1.09
CA VAL A 100 6.24 -6.13 -2.01
C VAL A 100 7.21 -5.18 -1.31
N ALA A 101 6.73 -4.13 -0.63
CA ALA A 101 7.58 -3.14 0.01
C ALA A 101 8.48 -3.75 1.10
N HIS A 102 7.90 -4.58 1.98
CA HIS A 102 8.64 -5.31 3.01
C HIS A 102 9.59 -6.34 2.40
N GLY A 103 9.16 -7.10 1.40
CA GLY A 103 10.00 -8.07 0.71
C GLY A 103 11.18 -7.42 -0.03
N ASN A 104 10.98 -6.28 -0.67
CA ASN A 104 12.03 -5.49 -1.31
C ASN A 104 13.01 -4.97 -0.27
N THR A 105 12.50 -4.42 0.84
CA THR A 105 13.33 -3.94 1.95
C THR A 105 14.18 -5.07 2.54
N ALA A 106 13.59 -6.25 2.79
CA ALA A 106 14.31 -7.43 3.29
C ALA A 106 15.48 -7.83 2.37
N ARG A 107 15.25 -7.84 1.05
CA ARG A 107 16.30 -8.14 0.06
C ARG A 107 17.39 -7.07 0.02
N LEU A 108 17.02 -5.79 0.12
CA LEU A 108 17.97 -4.68 0.08
C LEU A 108 18.90 -4.68 1.29
N VAL A 109 18.35 -4.91 2.50
CA VAL A 109 19.15 -4.89 3.74
C VAL A 109 19.93 -6.19 3.96
N GLY A 110 19.45 -7.31 3.40
CA GLY A 110 20.15 -8.59 3.40
C GLY A 110 21.20 -8.75 2.28
N ALA A 111 21.17 -7.90 1.24
CA ALA A 111 22.14 -7.96 0.15
C ALA A 111 23.38 -7.10 0.42
N ARG A 112 24.57 -7.66 0.12
CA ARG A 112 25.94 -7.08 0.18
C ARG A 112 26.66 -7.18 1.54
N GLY A 113 27.82 -7.84 1.56
CA GLY A 113 28.78 -7.80 2.65
C GLY A 113 28.21 -8.25 4.00
N ALA A 114 28.40 -7.45 5.06
CA ALA A 114 27.87 -7.66 6.41
C ALA A 114 26.43 -7.11 6.55
N GLY A 115 25.49 -7.62 5.74
CA GLY A 115 24.08 -7.19 5.72
C GLY A 115 23.38 -7.27 7.09
N ASP A 116 22.24 -6.58 7.23
CA ASP A 116 21.45 -6.60 8.47
C ASP A 116 20.48 -7.79 8.47
N ASP A 117 20.99 -8.97 8.82
CA ASP A 117 20.22 -10.21 8.83
C ASP A 117 19.00 -10.15 9.76
N ALA A 118 19.09 -9.38 10.84
CA ALA A 118 17.97 -9.21 11.77
C ALA A 118 16.84 -8.42 11.12
N LEU A 119 17.14 -7.26 10.51
CA LEU A 119 16.15 -6.48 9.78
C LEU A 119 15.60 -7.24 8.57
N ALA A 120 16.45 -7.98 7.86
CA ALA A 120 16.02 -8.80 6.73
C ALA A 120 14.98 -9.85 7.16
N ARG A 121 15.21 -10.55 8.29
CA ARG A 121 14.23 -11.50 8.86
C ARG A 121 12.96 -10.81 9.33
N ILE A 122 13.05 -9.65 9.98
CA ILE A 122 11.88 -8.88 10.42
C ILE A 122 11.01 -8.52 9.22
N CYS A 123 11.56 -7.85 8.22
CA CYS A 123 10.84 -7.45 7.02
C CYS A 123 10.30 -8.66 6.23
N GLY A 124 11.08 -9.74 6.13
CA GLY A 124 10.63 -10.98 5.47
C GLY A 124 9.47 -11.66 6.18
N THR A 125 9.44 -11.61 7.52
CA THR A 125 8.34 -12.16 8.34
C THR A 125 7.08 -11.32 8.17
N VAL A 126 7.20 -9.99 8.24
CA VAL A 126 6.05 -9.09 7.98
C VAL A 126 5.51 -9.37 6.58
N ALA A 127 6.34 -9.37 5.54
CA ALA A 127 5.92 -9.67 4.16
C ALA A 127 5.22 -11.03 4.00
N ALA A 128 5.50 -12.02 4.86
CA ALA A 128 4.82 -13.30 4.84
C ALA A 128 3.40 -13.22 5.42
N ASP A 129 3.17 -12.37 6.41
CA ASP A 129 1.84 -12.07 6.95
C ASP A 129 0.99 -11.37 5.89
N GLU A 130 1.52 -10.29 5.28
CA GLU A 130 0.86 -9.54 4.20
C GLU A 130 0.39 -10.46 3.06
N LYS A 131 1.21 -11.45 2.66
CA LYS A 131 0.82 -12.43 1.62
C LYS A 131 -0.36 -13.30 2.03
N ARG A 132 -0.48 -13.66 3.31
CA ARG A 132 -1.63 -14.43 3.82
C ARG A 132 -2.89 -13.58 3.83
N HIS A 133 -2.76 -12.31 4.19
CA HIS A 133 -3.86 -11.35 4.15
C HIS A 133 -4.31 -11.04 2.72
N GLU A 134 -3.37 -10.78 1.80
CA GLU A 134 -3.62 -10.67 0.36
C GLU A 134 -4.40 -11.89 -0.16
N ALA A 135 -3.96 -13.10 0.20
CA ALA A 135 -4.64 -14.33 -0.21
C ALA A 135 -6.09 -14.40 0.32
N ALA A 136 -6.36 -13.92 1.53
CA ALA A 136 -7.72 -13.86 2.07
C ALA A 136 -8.58 -12.85 1.30
N TYR A 137 -8.11 -11.62 1.12
CA TYR A 137 -8.87 -10.56 0.44
C TYR A 137 -9.07 -10.83 -1.06
N THR A 138 -8.08 -11.41 -1.74
CA THR A 138 -8.24 -11.83 -3.15
C THR A 138 -9.26 -12.94 -3.30
N ARG A 139 -9.38 -13.87 -2.35
CA ARG A 139 -10.44 -14.91 -2.32
C ARG A 139 -11.83 -14.30 -2.09
N ILE A 140 -11.95 -13.35 -1.16
CA ILE A 140 -13.20 -12.62 -0.92
C ILE A 140 -13.64 -11.91 -2.19
N MET A 141 -12.73 -11.15 -2.81
CA MET A 141 -13.04 -10.43 -4.06
C MET A 141 -13.32 -11.40 -5.22
N GLY A 142 -12.67 -12.56 -5.27
CA GLY A 142 -13.00 -13.63 -6.21
C GLY A 142 -14.45 -14.11 -6.09
N LYS A 143 -14.96 -14.28 -4.87
CA LYS A 143 -16.39 -14.60 -4.64
C LYS A 143 -17.33 -13.46 -5.04
N LEU A 144 -16.90 -12.21 -4.91
CA LEU A 144 -17.67 -11.07 -5.41
C LEU A 144 -17.70 -11.04 -6.94
N PHE A 145 -16.61 -11.39 -7.63
CA PHE A 145 -16.60 -11.56 -9.09
C PHE A 145 -17.49 -12.71 -9.57
N GLU A 146 -17.55 -13.83 -8.82
CA GLU A 146 -18.48 -14.93 -9.12
C GLU A 146 -19.96 -14.50 -8.96
N ALA A 147 -20.26 -13.70 -7.94
CA ALA A 147 -21.62 -13.28 -7.62
C ALA A 147 -22.14 -12.17 -8.54
N ASP A 148 -21.33 -11.14 -8.80
CA ASP A 148 -21.68 -10.01 -9.67
C ASP A 148 -20.42 -9.50 -10.42
N PRO A 149 -20.11 -10.09 -11.58
CA PRO A 149 -18.92 -9.71 -12.34
C PRO A 149 -18.99 -8.27 -12.89
N ASP A 150 -20.19 -7.73 -13.16
CA ASP A 150 -20.34 -6.35 -13.66
C ASP A 150 -20.01 -5.33 -12.58
N ALA A 151 -20.60 -5.47 -11.39
CA ALA A 151 -20.31 -4.58 -10.27
C ALA A 151 -18.85 -4.68 -9.85
N ALA A 152 -18.29 -5.89 -9.80
CA ALA A 152 -16.90 -6.14 -9.43
C ALA A 152 -15.91 -5.46 -10.39
N VAL A 153 -16.06 -5.66 -11.71
CA VAL A 153 -15.13 -5.06 -12.68
C VAL A 153 -15.25 -3.53 -12.73
N ARG A 154 -16.46 -2.99 -12.54
CA ARG A 154 -16.70 -1.54 -12.48
C ARG A 154 -16.08 -0.93 -11.22
N ALA A 155 -16.21 -1.57 -10.07
CA ALA A 155 -15.57 -1.13 -8.83
C ALA A 155 -14.04 -1.15 -8.96
N MET A 156 -13.47 -2.22 -9.51
CA MET A 156 -12.03 -2.30 -9.75
C MET A 156 -11.55 -1.17 -10.69
N ALA A 157 -12.27 -0.92 -11.78
CA ALA A 157 -11.94 0.17 -12.70
C ALA A 157 -12.09 1.55 -12.05
N TYR A 158 -13.11 1.75 -11.20
CA TYR A 158 -13.28 2.99 -10.44
C TYR A 158 -12.05 3.27 -9.57
N MET A 159 -11.62 2.27 -8.79
CA MET A 159 -10.46 2.39 -7.91
C MET A 159 -9.19 2.70 -8.72
N MET A 160 -8.98 2.02 -9.85
CA MET A 160 -7.81 2.25 -10.70
C MET A 160 -7.80 3.62 -11.40
N ARG A 161 -8.97 4.16 -11.80
CA ARG A 161 -9.04 5.50 -12.43
C ARG A 161 -8.60 6.61 -11.49
N ARG A 162 -8.86 6.46 -10.20
CA ARG A 162 -8.48 7.43 -9.17
C ARG A 162 -7.06 7.23 -8.65
N ARG A 163 -6.41 6.13 -9.05
CA ARG A 163 -5.20 5.58 -8.42
C ARG A 163 -5.52 5.13 -7.00
N ILE A 164 -4.85 4.06 -6.58
CA ILE A 164 -5.00 3.60 -5.20
C ILE A 164 -4.28 4.58 -4.28
N ASP A 165 -5.04 5.28 -3.43
CA ASP A 165 -4.50 6.18 -2.43
C ASP A 165 -3.73 5.38 -1.37
N MET A 166 -2.48 5.76 -1.11
CA MET A 166 -1.69 5.13 -0.04
C MET A 166 -2.26 5.52 1.33
N PRO A 167 -2.31 4.61 2.31
CA PRO A 167 -2.74 4.94 3.68
C PRO A 167 -1.91 6.07 4.31
N THR A 168 -0.66 6.23 3.85
CA THR A 168 0.27 7.26 4.29
C THR A 168 0.17 8.59 3.55
N ALA A 169 -0.84 8.81 2.69
CA ALA A 169 -0.91 10.01 1.86
C ALA A 169 -0.88 11.33 2.66
N LEU A 170 -1.35 11.31 3.91
CA LEU A 170 -1.37 12.46 4.83
C LEU A 170 -0.17 12.50 5.80
N ILE A 171 0.88 11.72 5.54
CA ILE A 171 2.06 11.68 6.40
C ILE A 171 2.77 13.04 6.44
N SER A 172 3.11 13.48 7.66
CA SER A 172 3.73 14.79 7.90
C SER A 172 4.76 14.74 9.01
N ASP A 173 5.87 15.43 8.81
CA ASP A 173 6.85 15.69 9.85
C ASP A 173 6.62 17.03 10.58
N GLY A 174 5.58 17.78 10.18
CA GLY A 174 5.22 19.08 10.76
C GLY A 174 6.18 20.21 10.41
N ARG A 175 7.14 19.99 9.50
CA ARG A 175 8.13 20.99 9.05
C ARG A 175 8.03 21.27 7.57
N HIS A 176 7.73 20.24 6.78
CA HIS A 176 7.71 20.30 5.33
C HIS A 176 6.29 20.18 4.78
N SER A 177 5.93 21.07 3.85
CA SER A 177 4.60 21.11 3.23
C SER A 177 4.30 19.89 2.34
N ASP A 178 5.31 19.35 1.66
CA ASP A 178 5.20 18.13 0.84
C ASP A 178 6.15 17.04 1.35
N PHE A 179 5.91 16.57 2.57
CA PHE A 179 6.69 15.46 3.14
C PHE A 179 6.38 14.12 2.46
N TYR A 180 5.12 13.89 2.08
CA TYR A 180 4.70 12.68 1.37
C TYR A 180 5.41 12.52 0.01
N GLY A 181 5.47 13.56 -0.82
CA GLY A 181 6.16 13.52 -2.11
C GLY A 181 7.65 13.18 -1.96
N ARG A 182 8.31 13.72 -0.92
CA ARG A 182 9.70 13.38 -0.57
C ARG A 182 9.85 11.91 -0.18
N PHE A 183 8.96 11.39 0.66
CA PHE A 183 8.96 10.00 1.10
C PHE A 183 8.78 9.04 -0.09
N VAL A 184 7.82 9.32 -0.98
CA VAL A 184 7.59 8.52 -2.19
C VAL A 184 8.82 8.53 -3.10
N ALA A 185 9.47 9.69 -3.29
CA ALA A 185 10.67 9.77 -4.11
C ALA A 185 11.85 8.99 -3.51
N ILE A 186 12.01 8.98 -2.18
CA ILE A 186 13.00 8.15 -1.48
C ILE A 186 12.71 6.66 -1.68
N ALA A 187 11.46 6.23 -1.50
CA ALA A 187 11.07 4.83 -1.69
C ALA A 187 11.29 4.35 -3.13
N GLN A 188 10.93 5.18 -4.11
CA GLN A 188 11.17 4.93 -5.53
C GLN A 188 12.66 4.81 -5.85
N GLN A 189 13.50 5.73 -5.34
CA GLN A 189 14.94 5.71 -5.58
C GLN A 189 15.64 4.54 -4.87
N ALA A 190 15.19 4.19 -3.66
CA ALA A 190 15.70 3.05 -2.91
C ALA A 190 15.28 1.70 -3.52
N GLY A 191 14.23 1.69 -4.35
CA GLY A 191 13.67 0.47 -4.92
C GLY A 191 12.86 -0.34 -3.91
N THR A 192 12.38 0.28 -2.82
CA THR A 192 11.51 -0.40 -1.84
C THR A 192 10.10 -0.51 -2.39
N TYR A 193 9.58 0.53 -3.04
CA TYR A 193 8.30 0.49 -3.76
C TYR A 193 8.32 1.47 -4.92
N THR A 194 8.04 0.98 -6.12
CA THR A 194 8.20 1.71 -7.38
C THR A 194 6.94 1.73 -8.23
N MET A 195 6.92 2.58 -9.27
CA MET A 195 5.87 2.55 -10.30
C MET A 195 5.77 1.18 -10.99
N SER A 196 6.90 0.52 -11.23
CA SER A 196 6.94 -0.86 -11.74
C SER A 196 6.27 -1.86 -10.78
N ASP A 197 6.45 -1.71 -9.46
CA ASP A 197 5.78 -2.54 -8.47
C ASP A 197 4.26 -2.31 -8.49
N TYR A 198 3.82 -1.05 -8.52
CA TYR A 198 2.39 -0.70 -8.66
C TYR A 198 1.77 -1.36 -9.90
N ARG A 199 2.46 -1.31 -11.04
CA ARG A 199 2.04 -1.96 -12.28
C ARG A 199 1.96 -3.47 -12.11
N SER A 200 2.98 -4.10 -11.52
CA SER A 200 3.03 -5.56 -11.31
C SER A 200 1.89 -6.05 -10.41
N ILE A 201 1.53 -5.26 -9.38
CA ILE A 201 0.38 -5.54 -8.51
C ILE A 201 -0.91 -5.54 -9.33
N LEU A 202 -1.12 -4.51 -10.17
CA LEU A 202 -2.29 -4.44 -11.04
C LEU A 202 -2.35 -5.65 -12.00
N GLU A 203 -1.26 -5.97 -12.68
CA GLU A 203 -1.16 -7.13 -13.58
C GLU A 203 -1.43 -8.45 -12.84
N HIS A 204 -1.00 -8.55 -11.59
CA HIS A 204 -1.29 -9.71 -10.75
C HIS A 204 -2.79 -9.82 -10.44
N LEU A 205 -3.43 -8.75 -9.98
CA LEU A 205 -4.85 -8.76 -9.61
C LEU A 205 -5.77 -8.97 -10.82
N ILE A 206 -5.44 -8.40 -11.99
CA ILE A 206 -6.15 -8.65 -13.25
C ILE A 206 -6.15 -10.14 -13.59
N ARG A 207 -5.00 -10.80 -13.45
CA ARG A 207 -4.86 -12.25 -13.67
C ARG A 207 -5.57 -13.06 -12.60
N GLN A 208 -5.41 -12.70 -11.33
CA GLN A 208 -5.97 -13.40 -10.18
C GLN A 208 -7.51 -13.47 -10.25
N TRP A 209 -8.15 -12.41 -10.74
CA TRP A 209 -9.61 -12.36 -10.92
C TRP A 209 -10.06 -12.63 -12.36
N ARG A 210 -9.15 -13.07 -13.24
CA ARG A 210 -9.42 -13.44 -14.64
C ARG A 210 -10.21 -12.36 -15.38
N VAL A 211 -9.87 -11.08 -15.15
CA VAL A 211 -10.63 -9.93 -15.65
C VAL A 211 -10.73 -9.94 -17.18
N GLU A 212 -9.65 -10.34 -17.87
CA GLU A 212 -9.62 -10.48 -19.33
C GLU A 212 -10.65 -11.48 -19.87
N GLU A 213 -10.96 -12.53 -19.10
CA GLU A 213 -11.81 -13.64 -19.51
C GLU A 213 -13.30 -13.38 -19.24
N LEU A 214 -13.65 -12.24 -18.64
CA LEU A 214 -15.03 -11.85 -18.37
C LEU A 214 -15.75 -11.54 -19.70
N ALA A 215 -16.41 -12.55 -20.26
CA ALA A 215 -17.11 -12.47 -21.55
C ALA A 215 -18.63 -12.28 -21.42
N ALA A 216 -19.25 -12.82 -20.36
CA ALA A 216 -20.69 -12.78 -20.11
C ALA A 216 -21.01 -12.05 -18.79
N GLY A 217 -22.27 -11.67 -18.60
CA GLY A 217 -22.73 -11.01 -17.37
C GLY A 217 -22.31 -9.53 -17.24
N LEU A 218 -21.64 -8.95 -18.24
CA LEU A 218 -21.24 -7.55 -18.23
C LEU A 218 -22.25 -6.65 -18.96
N SER A 219 -22.56 -5.51 -18.36
CA SER A 219 -23.18 -4.37 -19.01
C SER A 219 -22.23 -3.71 -20.02
N GLY A 220 -22.73 -2.74 -20.79
CA GLY A 220 -21.88 -1.94 -21.66
C GLY A 220 -20.79 -1.16 -20.90
N GLU A 221 -21.07 -0.74 -19.67
CA GLU A 221 -20.09 -0.07 -18.81
C GLU A 221 -19.09 -1.05 -18.18
N GLY A 222 -19.54 -2.26 -17.83
CA GLY A 222 -18.68 -3.35 -17.38
C GLY A 222 -17.63 -3.72 -18.43
N ARG A 223 -18.04 -3.89 -19.69
CA ARG A 223 -17.10 -4.15 -20.81
C ARG A 223 -16.06 -3.04 -20.97
N ARG A 224 -16.48 -1.77 -20.95
CA ARG A 224 -15.53 -0.63 -20.99
C ARG A 224 -14.58 -0.60 -19.79
N SER A 225 -15.06 -1.02 -18.62
CA SER A 225 -14.28 -1.08 -17.39
C SER A 225 -13.23 -2.19 -17.46
N ARG A 226 -13.60 -3.37 -17.97
CA ARG A 226 -12.69 -4.47 -18.29
C ARG A 226 -11.60 -4.03 -19.26
N ASP A 227 -12.00 -3.48 -20.41
CA ASP A 227 -11.05 -3.07 -21.47
C ASP A 227 -10.07 -2.00 -20.95
N TYR A 228 -10.57 -1.05 -20.14
CA TYR A 228 -9.74 -0.08 -19.45
C TYR A 228 -8.70 -0.72 -18.53
N LEU A 229 -9.13 -1.67 -17.68
CA LEU A 229 -8.24 -2.36 -16.74
C LEU A 229 -7.15 -3.14 -17.48
N CYS A 230 -7.50 -3.91 -18.52
CA CYS A 230 -6.54 -4.71 -19.27
C CYS A 230 -5.52 -3.86 -20.05
N ALA A 231 -5.91 -2.66 -20.49
CA ALA A 231 -4.99 -1.73 -21.16
C ALA A 231 -4.13 -0.89 -20.19
N LEU A 232 -4.51 -0.81 -18.91
CA LEU A 232 -3.89 0.10 -17.95
C LEU A 232 -2.42 -0.24 -17.63
N PRO A 233 -2.01 -1.52 -17.44
CA PRO A 233 -0.60 -1.85 -17.20
C PRO A 233 0.34 -1.32 -18.28
N GLN A 234 0.00 -1.51 -19.56
CA GLN A 234 0.79 -1.01 -20.68
C GLN A 234 0.84 0.53 -20.71
N LYS A 235 -0.26 1.18 -20.33
CA LYS A 235 -0.29 2.65 -20.19
C LYS A 235 0.64 3.13 -19.08
N ILE A 236 0.67 2.44 -17.94
CA ILE A 236 1.57 2.76 -16.81
C ILE A 236 3.02 2.60 -17.24
N GLN A 237 3.37 1.50 -17.90
CA GLN A 237 4.73 1.26 -18.42
C GLN A 237 5.19 2.41 -19.34
N ARG A 238 4.37 2.82 -20.32
CA ARG A 238 4.72 3.93 -21.22
C ARG A 238 4.86 5.28 -20.48
N MET A 239 4.13 5.48 -19.38
CA MET A 239 4.29 6.68 -18.56
C MET A 239 5.59 6.64 -17.77
N GLU A 240 5.95 5.49 -17.20
CA GLU A 240 7.19 5.25 -16.48
C GLU A 240 8.42 5.51 -17.37
N GLU A 241 8.43 4.93 -18.58
CA GLU A 241 9.48 5.16 -19.60
C GLU A 241 9.64 6.65 -19.93
N LYS A 242 8.53 7.37 -20.15
CA LYS A 242 8.56 8.81 -20.42
C LYS A 242 9.08 9.65 -19.26
N VAL A 243 8.75 9.29 -18.02
CA VAL A 243 9.26 9.99 -16.83
C VAL A 243 10.76 9.75 -16.70
N HIS A 244 11.21 8.52 -16.91
CA HIS A 244 12.63 8.18 -16.90
C HIS A 244 13.40 8.96 -17.98
N ASP A 245 12.93 8.94 -19.22
CA ASP A 245 13.54 9.68 -20.34
C ASP A 245 13.65 11.18 -20.07
N ARG A 246 12.60 11.78 -19.47
CA ARG A 246 12.61 13.20 -19.08
C ARG A 246 13.63 13.49 -17.99
N ALA A 247 13.74 12.64 -16.98
CA ALA A 247 14.71 12.81 -15.91
C ALA A 247 16.16 12.73 -16.44
N VAL A 248 16.43 11.77 -17.33
CA VAL A 248 17.73 11.62 -18.01
C VAL A 248 18.04 12.85 -18.87
N LYS A 249 17.10 13.29 -19.71
CA LYS A 249 17.28 14.48 -20.58
C LYS A 249 17.49 15.77 -19.80
N ALA A 250 16.77 15.95 -18.70
CA ALA A 250 16.86 17.14 -17.87
C ALA A 250 18.12 17.18 -16.98
N GLN A 251 18.97 16.14 -17.01
CA GLN A 251 20.15 15.99 -16.15
C GLN A 251 19.83 16.34 -14.68
N LYS A 252 18.65 15.90 -14.19
CA LYS A 252 18.18 16.29 -12.86
C LYS A 252 19.20 15.87 -11.82
N LYS A 253 19.84 16.86 -11.21
CA LYS A 253 20.81 16.62 -10.14
C LYS A 253 20.07 16.16 -8.89
N PRO A 254 20.60 15.18 -8.13
CA PRO A 254 20.04 14.83 -6.84
C PRO A 254 19.99 16.05 -5.92
N THR A 255 18.83 16.33 -5.36
CA THR A 255 18.65 17.39 -4.39
C THR A 255 18.85 16.79 -2.99
N PRO A 256 19.74 17.35 -2.14
CA PRO A 256 19.83 16.94 -0.75
C PRO A 256 18.60 17.43 0.01
N ILE A 257 17.86 16.48 0.59
CA ILE A 257 16.65 16.77 1.34
C ILE A 257 16.87 16.35 2.80
N PRO A 258 16.78 17.29 3.77
CA PRO A 258 16.88 16.92 5.18
C PRO A 258 15.67 16.11 5.60
N ILE A 259 15.91 15.03 6.34
CA ILE A 259 14.85 14.15 6.86
C ILE A 259 14.90 14.15 8.38
N SER A 260 13.85 14.69 9.00
CA SER A 260 13.72 14.85 10.45
C SER A 260 13.86 13.53 11.22
N TRP A 261 13.40 12.42 10.65
CA TRP A 261 13.50 11.08 11.25
C TRP A 261 14.93 10.53 11.38
N ILE A 262 15.90 11.13 10.70
CA ILE A 262 17.32 10.73 10.77
C ILE A 262 18.20 11.90 11.20
N PHE A 263 17.71 12.68 12.17
CA PHE A 263 18.43 13.84 12.74
C PHE A 263 18.75 14.92 11.72
N ASP A 264 17.79 15.19 10.83
CA ASP A 264 17.90 16.16 9.73
C ASP A 264 19.08 15.89 8.76
N ARG A 265 19.65 14.68 8.79
CA ARG A 265 20.67 14.26 7.83
C ARG A 265 20.08 14.28 6.41
N PRO A 266 20.83 14.79 5.42
CA PRO A 266 20.33 14.90 4.06
C PRO A 266 20.32 13.54 3.37
N VAL A 267 19.25 13.27 2.64
CA VAL A 267 19.17 12.20 1.64
C VAL A 267 19.14 12.85 0.26
N SER A 268 20.07 12.47 -0.62
CA SER A 268 20.08 12.94 -2.00
C SER A 268 19.02 12.22 -2.81
N VAL A 269 18.03 12.95 -3.31
CA VAL A 269 16.89 12.38 -4.05
C VAL A 269 16.71 13.10 -5.38
N VAL A 270 16.46 12.34 -6.45
CA VAL A 270 16.01 12.92 -7.72
C VAL A 270 14.50 13.15 -7.64
N LEU A 271 14.09 14.42 -7.52
CA LEU A 271 12.67 14.77 -7.47
C LEU A 271 12.05 14.75 -8.89
N PRO A 272 10.81 14.22 -9.04
CA PRO A 272 10.12 14.12 -10.34
C PRO A 272 9.85 15.45 -11.03
#